data_AF-A0A967L9F6-F1
#
_entry.id   AF-A0A967L9F6-F1
#
_cell.length_a   1.000
_cell.length_b   1.000
_cell.length_c   1.000
_cell.angle_alpha   90.00
_cell.angle_beta   90.00
_cell.angle_gamma   90.00
#
_symmetry.space_group_name_H-M   'P 1'
#
loop_
_entity.id
_entity.type
_entity.pdbx_description
1 polymer ?
#
loop_
_entity_poly.entity_id
_entity_poly.type
_entity_poly.pdbx_seq_one_letter_code
_entity_poly.pdbx_strand_id
1 'polypeptide(L)'
;QGKVEVVRGGIRIALVEEPGAVLGEISVLLDRPHMAEVRAMGKAFFYVARDAERFLNEHPAVNLHIACTLAKRVDALGCYLADLKQQYADDESHLGMVGEVLDSLMLFRH
;
A
#
# COMPACT_ATOMS: atom_id res chain seq x y z
N GLN A 1 15.40 -5.99 -8.54
CA GLN A 1 14.97 -6.63 -9.80
C GLN A 1 14.42 -8.01 -9.47
N GLY A 2 13.28 -8.39 -10.04
CA GLY A 2 12.60 -9.65 -9.76
C GLY A 2 11.14 -9.43 -9.42
N LYS A 3 10.40 -10.52 -9.26
CA LYS A 3 8.98 -10.54 -8.92
C LYS A 3 8.81 -10.94 -7.47
N VAL A 4 8.08 -10.14 -6.70
CA VAL A 4 7.71 -10.47 -5.32
C VAL A 4 6.22 -10.36 -5.12
N GLU A 5 5.70 -11.18 -4.21
CA GLU A 5 4.36 -11.03 -3.66
C GLU A 5 4.44 -10.50 -2.23
N VAL A 6 3.47 -9.65 -1.88
CA VAL A 6 3.27 -9.18 -0.51
C VAL A 6 2.04 -9.90 0.05
N VAL A 7 2.23 -10.62 1.15
CA VAL A 7 1.23 -11.50 1.75
C VAL A 7 0.91 -11.01 3.16
N ARG A 8 -0.36 -10.78 3.46
CA ARG A 8 -0.84 -10.39 4.80
C ARG A 8 -1.89 -11.38 5.26
N GLY A 9 -1.64 -12.04 6.40
CA GLY A 9 -2.58 -13.05 6.93
C GLY A 9 -2.84 -14.20 5.96
N GLY A 10 -1.82 -14.61 5.18
CA GLY A 10 -1.94 -15.66 4.16
C GLY A 10 -2.58 -15.21 2.84
N ILE A 11 -3.06 -13.97 2.74
CA ILE A 11 -3.67 -13.43 1.52
C ILE A 11 -2.66 -12.57 0.78
N ARG A 12 -2.48 -12.81 -0.53
CA ARG A 12 -1.67 -11.94 -1.39
C ARG A 12 -2.38 -10.61 -1.62
N ILE A 13 -1.82 -9.53 -1.08
CA ILE A 13 -2.38 -8.17 -1.17
C ILE A 13 -1.74 -7.34 -2.29
N ALA A 14 -0.53 -7.69 -2.72
CA ALA A 14 0.13 -7.01 -3.82
C ALA A 14 1.10 -7.93 -4.57
N LEU A 15 1.33 -7.59 -5.84
CA LEU A 15 2.38 -8.14 -6.66
C LEU A 15 3.27 -6.98 -7.12
N VAL A 16 4.59 -7.11 -6.94
CA VAL A 16 5.55 -6.05 -7.23
C VAL A 16 6.61 -6.59 -8.18
N GLU A 17 6.69 -5.99 -9.37
CA GLU A 17 7.60 -6.36 -10.46
C GLU A 17 8.42 -5.17 -10.96
N GLU A 18 8.06 -3.96 -10.52
CA GLU A 18 8.60 -2.70 -11.01
C GLU A 18 10.01 -2.45 -10.47
N PRO A 19 11.00 -2.17 -11.34
CA PRO A 19 12.31 -1.71 -10.91
C PRO A 19 12.19 -0.39 -10.12
N GLY A 20 12.87 -0.31 -8.98
CA GLY A 20 12.82 0.86 -8.09
C GLY A 20 11.72 0.81 -7.04
N ALA A 21 10.85 -0.21 -7.04
CA ALA A 21 9.89 -0.41 -5.97
C ALA A 21 10.59 -0.55 -4.61
N VAL A 22 10.11 0.19 -3.63
CA VAL A 22 10.55 0.14 -2.23
C VAL A 22 9.56 -0.71 -1.44
N LEU A 23 10.08 -1.55 -0.55
CA LEU A 23 9.31 -2.50 0.26
C LEU A 23 9.63 -2.27 1.74
N GLY A 24 8.62 -2.38 2.60
CA GLY A 24 8.76 -2.14 4.04
C GLY A 24 8.78 -0.65 4.41
N GLU A 25 8.59 0.23 3.43
CA GLU A 25 8.54 1.68 3.56
C GLU A 25 7.49 2.14 4.56
N ILE A 26 6.29 1.53 4.52
CA ILE A 26 5.19 1.90 5.42
C ILE A 26 5.54 1.56 6.88
N SER A 27 6.17 0.41 7.12
CA SER A 27 6.60 0.02 8.47
C SER A 27 7.63 0.99 9.03
N VAL A 28 8.59 1.42 8.21
CA VAL A 28 9.61 2.39 8.62
C VAL A 28 8.98 3.76 8.87
N LEU A 29 8.15 4.26 7.96
CA LEU A 29 7.53 5.58 8.06
C LEU A 29 6.53 5.71 9.21
N LEU A 30 5.86 4.62 9.58
CA LEU A 30 4.89 4.60 10.69
C LEU A 30 5.50 4.19 12.03
N ASP A 31 6.79 3.87 12.07
CA ASP A 31 7.48 3.26 13.22
C ASP A 31 6.70 2.04 13.77
N ARG A 32 6.44 1.07 12.88
CA ARG A 32 5.66 -0.14 13.19
C ARG A 32 6.38 -1.41 12.75
N PRO A 33 6.14 -2.55 13.43
CA PRO A 33 6.58 -3.86 12.95
C PRO A 33 6.12 -4.14 11.52
N HIS A 34 6.81 -5.06 10.84
CA HIS A 34 6.39 -5.52 9.52
C HIS A 34 4.96 -6.08 9.56
N MET A 35 4.09 -5.52 8.71
CA MET A 35 2.66 -5.83 8.69
C MET A 35 2.29 -6.92 7.69
N ALA A 36 3.24 -7.35 6.87
CA ALA A 36 3.08 -8.32 5.81
C ALA A 36 4.41 -9.03 5.56
N GLU A 37 4.33 -10.21 4.97
CA GLU A 37 5.46 -10.97 4.47
C GLU A 37 5.72 -10.60 3.01
N VAL A 38 7.00 -10.51 2.64
CA VAL A 38 7.41 -10.35 1.25
C VAL A 38 8.07 -11.65 0.81
N ARG A 39 7.53 -12.26 -0.25
CA ARG A 39 8.02 -13.53 -0.78
C ARG A 39 8.48 -13.34 -2.23
N ALA A 40 9.73 -13.72 -2.51
CA ALA A 40 10.22 -13.73 -3.87
C ALA A 40 9.58 -14.88 -4.65
N MET A 41 9.02 -14.58 -5.82
CA MET A 41 8.39 -15.58 -6.70
C MET A 41 9.41 -16.25 -7.65
N GLY A 42 10.70 -16.21 -7.29
CA GLY A 42 11.82 -16.63 -8.11
C GLY A 42 13.09 -15.89 -7.71
N LYS A 43 14.08 -15.85 -8.60
CA LYS A 43 15.32 -15.10 -8.37
C LYS A 43 15.03 -13.60 -8.31
N ALA A 44 15.35 -12.98 -7.18
CA ALA A 44 15.18 -11.56 -6.97
C ALA A 44 16.42 -10.95 -6.29
N PHE A 45 16.69 -9.69 -6.61
CA PHE A 45 17.81 -8.92 -6.11
C PHE A 45 17.30 -7.63 -5.47
N PHE A 46 17.78 -7.34 -4.27
CA PHE A 46 17.39 -6.20 -3.46
C PHE A 46 18.62 -5.44 -2.98
N TYR A 47 18.46 -4.13 -2.86
CA TYR A 47 19.32 -3.31 -2.02
C TYR A 47 18.65 -3.20 -0.65
N VAL A 48 19.40 -3.49 0.41
CA VAL A 48 18.86 -3.50 1.77
C VAL A 48 19.48 -2.37 2.56
N ALA A 49 18.67 -1.40 2.97
CA ALA A 49 19.03 -0.42 3.98
C ALA A 49 18.95 -1.10 5.35
N ARG A 50 20.09 -1.31 6.01
CA ARG A 50 20.13 -1.94 7.36
C ARG A 50 19.56 -1.03 8.44
N ASP A 51 19.82 0.27 8.30
CA ASP A 51 19.25 1.33 9.12
C ASP A 51 18.38 2.21 8.21
N ALA A 52 17.09 1.88 8.18
CA ALA A 52 16.17 2.48 7.22
C ALA A 52 15.88 3.96 7.56
N GLU A 53 15.78 4.31 8.84
CA GLU A 53 15.52 5.68 9.27
C GLU A 53 16.70 6.59 8.89
N ARG A 54 17.93 6.18 9.20
CA ARG A 54 19.12 6.92 8.80
C ARG A 54 19.23 7.03 7.28
N PHE A 55 19.00 5.95 6.55
CA PHE A 55 19.05 5.94 5.09
C PHE A 55 18.07 6.93 4.47
N LEU A 56 16.83 7.01 4.98
CA LEU A 56 15.84 7.95 4.48
C LEU A 56 16.21 9.42 4.79
N ASN A 57 16.83 9.68 5.94
CA ASN A 57 17.33 11.01 6.29
C ASN A 57 18.52 11.44 5.41
N GLU A 58 19.44 10.52 5.10
CA GLU A 58 20.60 10.79 4.25
C GLU A 58 20.25 10.88 2.75
N HIS A 59 19.10 10.35 2.34
CA HIS A 59 18.65 10.33 0.94
C HIS A 59 17.24 10.91 0.73
N PRO A 60 17.06 12.25 0.83
CA PRO A 60 15.76 12.90 0.67
C PRO A 60 15.04 12.61 -0.65
N ALA A 61 15.79 12.37 -1.73
CA ALA A 61 15.22 11.98 -3.02
C ALA A 61 14.49 10.64 -2.97
N VAL A 62 14.98 9.69 -2.18
CA VAL A 62 14.29 8.40 -1.96
C VAL A 62 13.03 8.61 -1.12
N ASN A 63 13.10 9.47 -0.11
CA ASN A 63 11.93 9.80 0.70
C ASN A 63 10.81 10.44 -0.13
N LEU A 64 11.16 11.38 -1.02
CA LEU A 64 10.21 11.98 -1.96
C LEU A 64 9.62 10.93 -2.92
N HIS A 65 10.44 10.02 -3.43
CA HIS A 65 9.97 8.93 -4.30
C HIS A 65 8.96 8.02 -3.58
N ILE A 66 9.23 7.65 -2.33
CA ILE A 66 8.32 6.87 -1.48
C ILE A 66 7.03 7.66 -1.25
N ALA A 67 7.12 8.93 -0.87
CA ALA A 67 5.95 9.79 -0.62
C ALA A 67 5.05 9.90 -1.86
N CYS A 68 5.62 10.14 -3.05
CA CYS A 68 4.86 10.16 -4.31
C CYS A 68 4.22 8.80 -4.62
N THR A 69 4.91 7.70 -4.36
CA THR A 69 4.37 6.35 -4.57
C THR A 69 3.20 6.07 -3.64
N LEU A 70 3.32 6.40 -2.36
CA LEU A 70 2.25 6.24 -1.38
C LEU A 70 1.05 7.14 -1.69
N ALA A 71 1.30 8.40 -2.09
CA ALA A 71 0.23 9.33 -2.49
C ALA A 71 -0.58 8.78 -3.67
N LYS A 72 0.09 8.24 -4.71
CA LYS A 72 -0.58 7.59 -5.84
C LYS A 72 -1.41 6.37 -5.42
N ARG A 73 -0.90 5.55 -4.50
CA ARG A 73 -1.64 4.39 -3.99
C ARG A 73 -2.88 4.83 -3.22
N VAL A 74 -2.77 5.85 -2.38
CA VAL A 74 -3.90 6.42 -1.63
C VAL A 74 -4.93 7.03 -2.57
N ASP A 75 -4.50 7.78 -3.58
CA ASP A 75 -5.38 8.35 -4.61
C ASP A 75 -6.14 7.27 -5.39
N ALA A 76 -5.43 6.24 -5.86
CA ALA A 76 -6.05 5.11 -6.56
C ALA A 76 -7.07 4.35 -5.69
N LEU A 77 -6.77 4.15 -4.40
CA LEU A 77 -7.74 3.59 -3.45
C LEU A 77 -8.95 4.50 -3.29
N GLY A 78 -8.75 5.82 -3.19
CA GLY A 78 -9.83 6.80 -3.13
C GLY A 78 -10.76 6.72 -4.33
N CYS A 79 -10.20 6.71 -5.54
CA CYS A 79 -10.95 6.57 -6.79
C CYS A 79 -11.71 5.24 -6.84
N TYR A 80 -11.04 4.12 -6.55
CA TYR A 80 -11.68 2.80 -6.55
C TYR A 80 -12.88 2.73 -5.58
N LEU A 81 -12.73 3.28 -4.38
CA LEU A 81 -13.81 3.28 -3.41
C LEU A 81 -14.95 4.25 -3.79
N ALA A 82 -14.63 5.37 -4.44
CA ALA A 82 -15.64 6.29 -4.99
C ALA A 82 -16.46 5.59 -6.10
N ASP A 83 -15.78 4.89 -7.01
CA ASP A 83 -16.42 4.11 -8.07
C ASP A 83 -17.33 3.02 -7.50
N LEU A 84 -16.88 2.32 -6.44
CA LEU A 84 -17.72 1.33 -5.75
C LEU A 84 -18.97 2.00 -5.16
N LYS A 85 -18.84 3.12 -4.46
CA LYS A 85 -20.01 3.83 -3.90
C LYS A 85 -21.00 4.23 -4.98
N GLN A 86 -20.51 4.71 -6.13
CA GLN A 86 -21.39 5.07 -7.24
C GLN A 86 -22.10 3.84 -7.84
N GLN A 87 -21.40 2.71 -7.97
CA GLN A 87 -21.99 1.47 -8.51
C GLN A 87 -23.09 0.88 -7.62
N TYR A 88 -23.02 1.09 -6.31
CA TYR A 88 -24.00 0.57 -5.35
C TYR A 88 -25.02 1.59 -4.86
N ALA A 89 -24.93 2.86 -5.30
CA ALA A 89 -25.89 3.89 -4.93
C ALA A 89 -27.32 3.61 -5.45
N ASP A 90 -27.44 2.79 -6.50
CA ASP A 90 -28.73 2.47 -7.16
C ASP A 90 -29.26 1.04 -6.81
N ASP A 91 -28.61 0.31 -5.90
CA ASP A 91 -28.93 -1.09 -5.60
C ASP A 91 -29.59 -1.22 -4.19
N GLU A 92 -30.91 -1.42 -4.10
CA GLU A 92 -31.70 -1.55 -2.83
C GLU A 92 -31.37 -2.80 -1.98
N SER A 93 -30.33 -3.55 -2.34
CA SER A 93 -29.92 -4.78 -1.68
C SER A 93 -29.07 -4.53 -0.43
N HIS A 94 -28.82 -5.60 0.37
CA HIS A 94 -27.96 -5.63 1.57
C HIS A 94 -26.54 -5.04 1.39
N LEU A 95 -26.15 -4.68 0.16
CA LEU A 95 -24.90 -4.02 -0.20
C LEU A 95 -24.92 -2.49 0.02
N GLY A 96 -26.08 -1.84 0.15
CA GLY A 96 -26.16 -0.44 0.58
C GLY A 96 -25.49 -0.21 1.96
N MET A 97 -25.54 -1.20 2.85
CA MET A 97 -24.83 -1.19 4.14
C MET A 97 -23.29 -1.23 3.98
N VAL A 98 -22.76 -1.78 2.87
CA VAL A 98 -21.31 -1.75 2.59
C VAL A 98 -20.86 -0.33 2.26
N GLY A 99 -21.73 0.48 1.62
CA GLY A 99 -21.50 1.91 1.39
C GLY A 99 -21.29 2.69 2.71
N GLU A 100 -22.14 2.45 3.70
CA GLU A 100 -22.05 3.10 5.03
C GLU A 100 -20.80 2.69 5.83
N VAL A 101 -20.39 1.41 5.74
CA VAL A 101 -19.13 0.93 6.36
C VAL A 101 -17.91 1.53 5.65
N LEU A 102 -17.95 1.66 4.33
CA LEU A 102 -16.92 2.33 3.55
C LEU A 102 -16.83 3.84 3.84
N ASP A 103 -17.96 4.51 4.06
CA ASP A 103 -18.00 5.90 4.55
C ASP A 103 -17.32 6.04 5.91
N SER A 104 -17.57 5.11 6.83
CA SER A 104 -16.95 5.10 8.16
C SER A 104 -15.43 4.92 8.12
N LEU A 105 -14.90 4.18 7.13
CA LEU A 105 -13.46 4.02 6.91
C LEU A 105 -12.82 5.25 6.25
N MET A 106 -13.57 5.99 5.42
CA MET A 106 -13.10 7.24 4.80
C MET A 106 -13.18 8.47 5.71
N LEU A 107 -14.01 8.43 6.76
CA LEU A 107 -14.15 9.50 7.75
C LEU A 107 -12.95 9.63 8.70
N PHE A 108 -12.00 8.68 8.70
CA PHE A 108 -10.68 8.86 9.31
C PHE A 108 -9.76 9.73 8.42
N ARG A 109 -10.21 10.95 8.15
CA ARG A 109 -9.35 12.04 7.67
C ARG A 109 -8.97 12.91 8.86
N HIS A 110 -7.69 12.92 9.21
CA HIS A 110 -7.08 14.06 9.90
C HIS A 110 -6.95 15.23 8.92
#